data_AF-A0A0G1W0T4-F1
#
_entry.id   AF-A0A0G1W0T4-F1
#
_cell.length_a   1.000
_cell.length_b   1.000
_cell.length_c   1.000
_cell.angle_alpha   90.00
_cell.angle_beta   90.00
_cell.angle_gamma   90.00
#
_symmetry.space_group_name_H-M   'P 1'
#
loop_
_entity.id
_entity.type
_entity.pdbx_description
1 polymer ?
#
loop_
_entity_poly.entity_id
_entity_poly.type
_entity_poly.pdbx_seq_one_letter_code
_entity_poly.pdbx_strand_id
1 'polypeptide(L)'
;MDAAILMNQRVWRASGHAEGFADPLVECEKCKKQYKQDEAKCPECGGKLSSPRQFNMMFKTQIGAAENKDSISYLRPETAQGMFANFKNALDAYHPKLPFGLAQIGKAFRNEIAPRDFLFRAREFEQMEIEYFVNPNDWEKSFEDFRLETKKWLAEIGLASEKIHELEVPDGERAHYSKRTIDFEYDFPFGRKELYGLAYRADFDLSNHARESGVSLEYEGVVPHVIEPSFGLDRIFLALLSDS
;
A
#
# COMPACT_ATOMS: atom_id res chain seq x y z
N MET A 1 12.68 -6.12 -8.82
CA MET A 1 12.57 -4.84 -9.55
C MET A 1 13.00 -3.72 -8.61
N ASP A 2 13.46 -2.59 -9.14
CA ASP A 2 13.70 -1.37 -8.37
C ASP A 2 13.24 -0.15 -9.18
N ALA A 3 11.96 0.19 -9.03
CA ALA A 3 11.34 1.32 -9.70
C ALA A 3 11.68 2.63 -8.97
N ALA A 4 11.73 3.72 -9.73
CA ALA A 4 11.98 5.05 -9.17
C ALA A 4 10.90 5.49 -8.16
N ILE A 5 11.30 6.27 -7.16
CA ILE A 5 10.38 6.92 -6.21
C ILE A 5 9.52 7.98 -6.91
N LEU A 6 10.14 8.74 -7.83
CA LEU A 6 9.47 9.75 -8.62
C LEU A 6 8.93 9.12 -9.90
N MET A 7 7.61 9.16 -10.05
CA MET A 7 6.91 8.66 -11.24
C MET A 7 6.02 9.75 -11.84
N ASN A 8 5.68 9.59 -13.12
CA ASN A 8 4.78 10.51 -13.81
C ASN A 8 3.42 10.57 -13.09
N GLN A 9 2.82 11.76 -12.95
CA GLN A 9 1.52 11.92 -12.30
C GLN A 9 0.41 11.01 -12.83
N ARG A 10 0.47 10.60 -14.11
CA ARG A 10 -0.51 9.69 -14.72
C ARG A 10 -0.55 8.32 -14.04
N VAL A 11 0.57 7.83 -13.51
CA VAL A 11 0.63 6.57 -12.74
C VAL A 11 -0.26 6.66 -11.50
N TRP A 12 -0.24 7.80 -10.81
CA TRP A 12 -1.04 8.04 -9.61
C TRP A 12 -2.50 8.39 -9.92
N ARG A 13 -2.79 8.86 -11.14
CA ARG A 13 -4.17 9.01 -11.64
C ARG A 13 -4.78 7.66 -11.99
N ALA A 14 -4.04 6.81 -12.72
CA ALA A 14 -4.47 5.46 -13.07
C ALA A 14 -4.85 4.66 -11.81
N SER A 15 -4.01 4.70 -10.78
CA SER A 15 -4.27 4.00 -9.52
C SER A 15 -5.32 4.67 -8.61
N GLY A 16 -5.84 5.84 -8.98
CA GLY A 16 -6.79 6.60 -8.16
C GLY A 16 -6.17 7.38 -6.99
N HIS A 17 -4.86 7.24 -6.73
CA HIS A 17 -4.19 7.91 -5.62
C HIS A 17 -4.22 9.44 -5.72
N ALA A 18 -4.10 9.99 -6.92
CA ALA A 18 -4.09 11.44 -7.12
C ALA A 18 -5.42 12.11 -6.72
N GLU A 19 -6.53 11.38 -6.76
CA GLU A 19 -7.89 11.90 -6.50
C GLU A 19 -8.49 11.38 -5.19
N GLY A 20 -8.21 10.12 -4.82
CA GLY A 20 -8.86 9.41 -3.72
C GLY A 20 -7.98 9.11 -2.50
N PHE A 21 -6.66 9.34 -2.56
CA PHE A 21 -5.78 9.07 -1.42
C PHE A 21 -5.77 10.23 -0.42
N ALA A 22 -6.87 10.40 0.31
CA ALA A 22 -7.07 11.51 1.23
C ALA A 22 -7.64 11.08 2.59
N ASP A 23 -7.20 11.77 3.63
CA ASP A 23 -7.74 11.64 4.99
C ASP A 23 -8.59 12.85 5.38
N PRO A 24 -9.62 12.66 6.22
CA PRO A 24 -10.38 13.77 6.78
C PRO A 24 -9.52 14.51 7.82
N LEU A 25 -9.14 15.73 7.47
CA LEU A 25 -8.33 16.62 8.29
C LEU A 25 -9.21 17.59 9.06
N VAL A 26 -9.01 17.69 10.37
CA VAL A 26 -9.64 18.65 11.26
C VAL A 26 -8.60 19.47 12.01
N GLU A 27 -8.92 20.72 12.31
CA GLU A 27 -8.06 21.63 13.07
C GLU A 27 -8.76 22.02 14.38
N CYS A 28 -8.01 22.00 15.49
CA CYS A 28 -8.53 22.52 16.75
C CYS A 28 -8.63 24.05 16.71
N GLU A 29 -9.83 24.59 16.91
CA GLU A 29 -10.06 26.04 16.90
C GLU A 29 -9.23 26.76 17.97
N LYS A 30 -8.90 26.08 19.09
CA LYS A 30 -8.16 26.62 20.24
C LYS A 30 -6.65 26.55 20.10
N CYS A 31 -6.07 25.37 19.85
CA CYS A 31 -4.62 25.18 19.81
C CYS A 31 -4.02 25.16 18.39
N LYS A 32 -4.86 25.26 17.35
CA LYS A 32 -4.47 25.27 15.92
C LYS A 32 -3.72 24.02 15.43
N LYS A 33 -3.63 22.98 16.26
CA LYS A 33 -3.09 21.68 15.86
C LYS A 33 -4.07 20.94 14.97
N GLN A 34 -3.50 20.17 14.05
CA GLN A 34 -4.21 19.40 13.04
C GLN A 34 -4.22 17.92 13.39
N TYR A 35 -5.35 17.26 13.12
CA TYR A 35 -5.57 15.86 13.45
C TYR A 35 -6.33 15.18 12.32
N LYS A 36 -6.14 13.88 12.19
CA LYS A 36 -7.09 13.02 11.47
C LYS A 36 -8.41 12.99 12.26
N GLN A 37 -9.55 13.02 11.56
CA GLN A 37 -10.88 13.02 12.18
C GLN A 37 -11.24 11.64 12.77
N ASP A 38 -10.52 11.23 13.81
CA ASP A 38 -10.80 10.03 14.59
C ASP A 38 -11.67 10.35 15.83
N GLU A 39 -11.61 11.59 16.32
CA GLU A 39 -12.26 12.03 17.55
C GLU A 39 -13.19 13.24 17.33
N ALA A 40 -14.20 13.39 18.20
CA ALA A 40 -15.13 14.52 18.15
C ALA A 40 -14.57 15.82 18.77
N LYS A 41 -13.50 15.74 19.56
CA LYS A 41 -12.87 16.88 20.27
C LYS A 41 -11.36 16.79 20.14
N CYS A 42 -10.68 17.92 20.37
CA CYS A 42 -9.21 17.95 20.34
C CYS A 42 -8.62 17.10 21.48
N PRO A 43 -7.77 16.11 21.18
CA PRO A 43 -7.25 15.18 22.17
C PRO A 43 -6.34 15.85 23.22
N GLU A 44 -5.71 16.96 22.88
CA GLU A 44 -4.79 17.64 23.81
C GLU A 44 -5.47 18.62 24.77
N CYS A 45 -6.54 19.29 24.35
CA CYS A 45 -7.12 20.40 25.13
C CYS A 45 -8.64 20.37 25.25
N GLY A 46 -9.30 19.35 24.70
CA GLY A 46 -10.75 19.21 24.68
C GLY A 46 -11.51 20.25 23.85
N GLY A 47 -10.79 21.11 23.12
CA GLY A 47 -11.37 22.17 22.28
C GLY A 47 -12.17 21.64 21.09
N LYS A 48 -13.03 22.49 20.53
CA LYS A 48 -13.82 22.19 19.34
C LYS A 48 -12.92 22.02 18.11
N LEU A 49 -13.26 21.05 17.27
CA LEU A 49 -12.62 20.78 15.99
C LEU A 49 -13.40 21.45 14.84
N SER A 50 -12.68 21.90 13.82
CA SER A 50 -13.27 22.46 12.59
C SER A 50 -14.09 21.43 11.83
N SER A 51 -14.85 21.88 10.82
CA SER A 51 -15.40 20.96 9.82
C SER A 51 -14.27 20.21 9.12
N PRO A 52 -14.44 18.90 8.83
CA PRO A 52 -13.43 18.12 8.15
C PRO A 52 -13.24 18.58 6.72
N ARG A 53 -11.99 18.58 6.27
CA ARG A 53 -11.61 18.80 4.86
C ARG A 53 -10.79 17.61 4.37
N GLN A 54 -10.94 17.25 3.11
CA GLN A 54 -10.12 16.20 2.51
C GLN A 54 -8.69 16.69 2.34
N PHE A 55 -7.73 15.90 2.82
CA PHE A 55 -6.31 16.17 2.73
C PHE A 55 -5.60 15.03 2.00
N ASN A 56 -5.05 15.30 0.82
CA ASN A 56 -4.33 14.29 0.06
C ASN A 56 -3.04 13.88 0.79
N MET A 57 -2.89 12.58 1.00
CA MET A 57 -1.83 11.97 1.79
C MET A 57 -0.56 11.69 0.98
N MET A 58 -0.50 12.05 -0.31
CA MET A 58 0.72 11.97 -1.11
C MET A 58 1.57 13.24 -0.96
N PHE A 59 2.89 13.06 -0.90
CA PHE A 59 3.81 14.19 -1.06
C PHE A 59 3.91 14.60 -2.52
N LYS A 60 3.31 15.75 -2.83
CA LYS A 60 3.38 16.37 -4.15
C LYS A 60 4.69 17.13 -4.33
N THR A 61 5.31 16.98 -5.49
CA THR A 61 6.52 17.70 -5.91
C THR A 61 6.41 18.15 -7.37
N GLN A 62 7.45 18.83 -7.88
CA GLN A 62 7.56 19.26 -9.27
C GLN A 62 8.91 18.82 -9.85
N ILE A 63 8.92 18.34 -11.10
CA ILE A 63 10.12 17.91 -11.81
C ILE A 63 10.47 18.94 -12.91
N GLY A 64 11.69 19.44 -12.88
CA GLY A 64 12.22 20.38 -13.88
C GLY A 64 12.13 21.85 -13.46
N ALA A 65 12.67 22.74 -14.29
CA ALA A 65 12.82 24.16 -13.97
C ALA A 65 11.54 24.99 -14.20
N ALA A 66 10.59 24.48 -14.98
CA ALA A 66 9.35 25.18 -15.29
C ALA A 66 8.22 24.62 -14.40
N GLU A 67 7.61 25.49 -13.59
CA GLU A 67 6.44 25.14 -12.80
C GLU A 67 5.19 25.15 -13.69
N ASN A 68 4.80 23.99 -14.22
CA ASN A 68 3.59 23.83 -15.00
C ASN A 68 2.80 22.60 -14.53
N LYS A 69 1.56 22.43 -15.02
CA LYS A 69 0.72 21.31 -14.59
C LYS A 69 1.28 19.94 -14.98
N ASP A 70 2.16 19.89 -15.99
CA ASP A 70 2.78 18.68 -16.49
C ASP A 70 4.04 18.30 -15.70
N SER A 71 4.64 19.25 -14.95
CA SER A 71 5.79 19.01 -14.08
C SER A 71 5.40 18.39 -12.74
N ILE A 72 4.10 18.32 -12.41
CA ILE A 72 3.63 17.70 -11.17
C ILE A 72 4.06 16.23 -11.13
N SER A 73 4.69 15.85 -10.03
CA SER A 73 5.01 14.47 -9.66
C SER A 73 4.76 14.28 -8.18
N TYR A 74 4.97 13.06 -7.70
CA TYR A 74 4.74 12.68 -6.31
C TYR A 74 5.86 11.76 -5.85
N LEU A 75 6.20 11.85 -4.57
CA LEU A 75 6.89 10.75 -3.90
C LEU A 75 5.88 9.63 -3.73
N ARG A 76 6.22 8.42 -4.19
CA ARG A 76 5.31 7.28 -4.19
C ARG A 76 4.79 6.95 -2.77
N PRO A 77 3.47 6.76 -2.58
CA PRO A 77 2.88 6.36 -1.29
C PRO A 77 2.92 4.85 -1.02
N GLU A 78 3.26 4.07 -2.05
CA GLU A 78 3.44 2.62 -2.05
C GLU A 78 4.43 2.23 -3.17
N THR A 79 4.91 0.98 -3.20
CA THR A 79 5.90 0.54 -4.19
C THR A 79 5.26 -0.21 -5.38
N ALA A 80 4.07 -0.80 -5.18
CA ALA A 80 3.24 -1.56 -6.12
C ALA A 80 3.14 -0.95 -7.53
N GLN A 81 2.83 0.35 -7.62
CA GLN A 81 2.60 1.04 -8.90
C GLN A 81 3.79 1.00 -9.86
N GLY A 82 5.02 0.89 -9.32
CA GLY A 82 6.23 0.69 -10.13
C GLY A 82 6.21 -0.64 -10.88
N MET A 83 5.68 -1.69 -10.27
CA MET A 83 5.59 -3.03 -10.84
C MET A 83 4.48 -3.11 -11.89
N PHE A 84 3.31 -2.50 -11.64
CA PHE A 84 2.23 -2.43 -12.63
C PHE A 84 2.62 -1.65 -13.88
N ALA A 85 3.24 -0.47 -13.72
CA ALA A 85 3.70 0.34 -14.85
C ALA A 85 4.77 -0.37 -15.70
N ASN A 86 5.49 -1.35 -15.12
CA ASN A 86 6.50 -2.14 -15.81
C ASN A 86 6.05 -3.57 -16.15
N PHE A 87 4.78 -3.92 -15.96
CA PHE A 87 4.27 -5.27 -16.25
C PHE A 87 4.60 -5.70 -17.68
N LYS A 88 4.28 -4.84 -18.67
CA LYS A 88 4.56 -5.11 -20.09
C LYS A 88 6.06 -5.23 -20.36
N ASN A 89 6.88 -4.39 -19.75
CA ASN A 89 8.33 -4.44 -19.90
C ASN A 89 8.90 -5.76 -19.36
N ALA A 90 8.40 -6.22 -18.22
CA ALA A 90 8.80 -7.51 -17.64
C ALA A 90 8.34 -8.68 -18.52
N LEU A 91 7.11 -8.62 -19.03
CA LEU A 91 6.56 -9.63 -19.93
C LEU A 91 7.38 -9.75 -21.22
N ASP A 92 7.72 -8.62 -21.83
CA ASP A 92 8.48 -8.56 -23.08
C ASP A 92 9.94 -8.98 -22.92
N ALA A 93 10.54 -8.71 -21.77
CA ALA A 93 11.95 -9.01 -21.52
C ALA A 93 12.18 -10.46 -21.07
N TYR A 94 11.31 -10.99 -20.20
CA TYR A 94 11.52 -12.28 -19.55
C TYR A 94 10.61 -13.39 -20.07
N HIS A 95 9.54 -13.05 -20.80
CA HIS A 95 8.53 -14.00 -21.29
C HIS A 95 8.07 -15.03 -20.24
N PRO A 96 7.72 -14.60 -19.01
CA PRO A 96 7.25 -15.53 -17.98
C PRO A 96 5.91 -16.15 -18.37
N LYS A 97 5.60 -17.30 -17.76
CA LYS A 97 4.28 -17.91 -17.81
C LYS A 97 3.51 -17.56 -16.56
N LEU A 98 2.19 -17.37 -16.69
CA LEU A 98 1.35 -17.28 -15.50
C LEU A 98 1.31 -18.63 -14.76
N PRO A 99 1.31 -18.63 -13.42
CA PRO A 99 1.46 -17.44 -12.58
C PRO A 99 2.94 -17.02 -12.42
N PHE A 100 3.20 -15.73 -12.31
CA PHE A 100 4.53 -15.18 -12.01
C PHE A 100 4.42 -13.91 -11.17
N GLY A 101 5.51 -13.56 -10.47
CA GLY A 101 5.54 -12.37 -9.62
C GLY A 101 6.63 -11.38 -9.99
N LEU A 102 6.38 -10.11 -9.70
CA LEU A 102 7.39 -9.08 -9.56
C LEU A 102 7.52 -8.73 -8.09
N ALA A 103 8.75 -8.68 -7.57
CA ALA A 103 9.02 -8.32 -6.19
C ALA A 103 9.88 -7.05 -6.13
N GLN A 104 9.64 -6.22 -5.12
CA GLN A 104 10.37 -4.98 -4.90
C GLN A 104 10.47 -4.67 -3.41
N ILE A 105 11.64 -4.17 -3.00
CA ILE A 105 11.83 -3.53 -1.71
C ILE A 105 12.16 -2.08 -1.97
N GLY A 106 11.56 -1.16 -1.23
CA GLY A 106 11.99 0.22 -1.28
C GLY A 106 11.14 1.19 -0.48
N LYS A 107 11.55 2.46 -0.54
CA LYS A 107 10.93 3.55 0.21
C LYS A 107 9.54 3.91 -0.31
N ALA A 108 8.65 4.26 0.60
CA ALA A 108 7.35 4.85 0.36
C ALA A 108 7.11 6.03 1.31
N PHE A 109 6.26 6.98 0.89
CA PHE A 109 6.07 8.24 1.57
C PHE A 109 4.59 8.56 1.74
N ARG A 110 4.14 8.71 2.98
CA ARG A 110 2.77 9.14 3.30
C ARG A 110 2.83 10.44 4.07
N ASN A 111 2.11 11.46 3.63
CA ASN A 111 2.04 12.78 4.23
C ASN A 111 1.16 12.76 5.48
N GLU A 112 1.53 11.92 6.45
CA GLU A 112 0.78 11.69 7.68
C GLU A 112 0.54 13.00 8.43
N ILE A 113 -0.73 13.24 8.79
CA ILE A 113 -1.18 14.46 9.45
C ILE A 113 -0.51 14.59 10.82
N ALA A 114 -0.52 13.50 11.60
CA ALA A 114 0.01 13.47 12.96
C ALA A 114 0.84 12.19 13.17
N PRO A 115 2.16 12.24 12.88
CA PRO A 115 3.07 11.12 13.17
C PRO A 115 3.05 10.76 14.66
N ARG A 116 2.93 9.46 14.97
CA ARG A 116 2.87 8.91 16.33
C ARG A 116 3.30 7.43 16.34
N ASP A 117 3.42 6.84 17.52
CA ASP A 117 3.69 5.41 17.70
C ASP A 117 4.99 4.95 17.01
N PHE A 118 6.03 5.80 17.04
CA PHE A 118 7.36 5.55 16.49
C PHE A 118 7.31 5.09 15.01
N LEU A 119 7.66 3.84 14.70
CA LEU A 119 7.69 3.29 13.33
C LEU A 119 6.30 3.00 12.74
N PHE A 120 5.21 3.12 13.51
CA PHE A 120 3.86 2.79 13.01
C PHE A 120 3.23 3.90 12.17
N ARG A 121 3.45 5.16 12.54
CA ARG A 121 2.96 6.32 11.78
C ARG A 121 4.11 7.26 11.47
N ALA A 122 4.94 6.83 10.52
CA ALA A 122 6.01 7.62 9.94
C ALA A 122 5.60 8.21 8.58
N ARG A 123 6.35 9.21 8.10
CA ARG A 123 6.15 9.83 6.78
C ARG A 123 6.99 9.23 5.67
N GLU A 124 8.06 8.54 6.05
CA GLU A 124 8.96 7.77 5.19
C GLU A 124 9.16 6.42 5.88
N PHE A 125 9.03 5.35 5.11
CA PHE A 125 9.19 3.96 5.56
C PHE A 125 9.55 3.08 4.36
N GLU A 126 9.92 1.83 4.60
CA GLU A 126 10.25 0.85 3.57
C GLU A 126 9.22 -0.27 3.53
N GLN A 127 8.87 -0.69 2.32
CA GLN A 127 7.99 -1.82 2.09
C GLN A 127 8.72 -2.90 1.30
N MET A 128 8.34 -4.15 1.53
CA MET A 128 8.66 -5.28 0.68
C MET A 128 7.34 -5.74 0.08
N GLU A 129 7.17 -5.66 -1.24
CA GLU A 129 5.91 -5.97 -1.91
C GLU A 129 6.15 -6.95 -3.06
N ILE A 130 5.16 -7.81 -3.28
CA ILE A 130 5.14 -8.73 -4.42
C ILE A 130 3.83 -8.51 -5.16
N GLU A 131 3.89 -8.21 -6.45
CA GLU A 131 2.73 -8.31 -7.34
C GLU A 131 2.76 -9.67 -8.02
N TYR A 132 1.89 -10.58 -7.60
CA TYR A 132 1.79 -11.91 -8.17
C TYR A 132 0.63 -11.99 -9.17
N PHE A 133 0.99 -12.08 -10.44
CA PHE A 133 0.06 -12.12 -11.56
C PHE A 133 -0.43 -13.56 -11.79
N VAL A 134 -1.74 -13.74 -11.78
CA VAL A 134 -2.39 -15.05 -11.85
C VAL A 134 -3.49 -15.09 -12.90
N ASN A 135 -3.84 -16.30 -13.34
CA ASN A 135 -5.06 -16.50 -14.13
C ASN A 135 -6.29 -16.20 -13.24
N PRO A 136 -7.31 -15.49 -13.75
CA PRO A 136 -8.54 -15.21 -13.01
C PRO A 136 -9.24 -16.45 -12.42
N ASN A 137 -9.04 -17.64 -13.00
CA ASN A 137 -9.68 -18.87 -12.55
C ASN A 137 -8.89 -19.65 -11.48
N ASP A 138 -7.64 -19.27 -11.21
CA ASP A 138 -6.73 -20.04 -10.35
C ASP A 138 -6.18 -19.21 -9.15
N TRP A 139 -6.82 -18.08 -8.85
CA TRP A 139 -6.33 -17.15 -7.84
C TRP A 139 -6.45 -17.70 -6.42
N GLU A 140 -7.51 -18.46 -6.08
CA GLU A 140 -7.73 -18.94 -4.72
C GLU A 140 -6.58 -19.81 -4.23
N LYS A 141 -6.09 -20.71 -5.10
CA LYS A 141 -4.96 -21.58 -4.78
C LYS A 141 -3.71 -20.75 -4.47
N SER A 142 -3.39 -19.81 -5.35
CA SER A 142 -2.21 -18.95 -5.19
C SER A 142 -2.32 -18.08 -3.94
N PHE A 143 -3.52 -17.61 -3.61
CA PHE A 143 -3.78 -16.79 -2.43
C PHE A 143 -3.56 -17.60 -1.13
N GLU A 144 -4.09 -18.82 -1.06
CA GLU A 144 -3.87 -19.69 0.11
C GLU A 144 -2.40 -20.16 0.20
N ASP A 145 -1.73 -20.42 -0.93
CA ASP A 145 -0.30 -20.74 -0.95
C ASP A 145 0.52 -19.57 -0.36
N PHE A 146 0.25 -18.32 -0.76
CA PHE A 146 0.90 -17.13 -0.17
C PHE A 146 0.58 -16.97 1.31
N ARG A 147 -0.68 -17.15 1.71
CA ARG A 147 -1.09 -17.07 3.12
C ARG A 147 -0.28 -18.03 3.98
N LEU A 148 -0.15 -19.30 3.57
CA LEU A 148 0.59 -20.32 4.30
C LEU A 148 2.10 -20.07 4.30
N GLU A 149 2.68 -19.75 3.14
CA GLU A 149 4.12 -19.47 3.04
C GLU A 149 4.52 -18.26 3.87
N THR A 150 3.64 -17.26 3.93
CA THR A 150 3.88 -16.05 4.70
C THR A 150 3.90 -16.33 6.21
N LYS A 151 3.02 -17.18 6.75
CA LYS A 151 3.12 -17.63 8.16
C LYS A 151 4.40 -18.38 8.44
N LYS A 152 4.79 -19.26 7.51
CA LYS A 152 6.02 -20.04 7.62
C LYS A 152 7.24 -19.12 7.64
N TRP A 153 7.28 -18.15 6.74
CA TRP A 153 8.34 -17.15 6.68
C TRP A 153 8.45 -16.33 7.98
N LEU A 154 7.33 -15.88 8.56
CA LEU A 154 7.34 -15.17 9.85
C LEU A 154 7.96 -16.00 10.98
N ALA A 155 7.64 -17.30 11.04
CA ALA A 155 8.24 -18.20 12.02
C ALA A 155 9.74 -18.41 11.75
N GLU A 156 10.14 -18.51 10.48
CA GLU A 156 11.55 -18.68 10.07
C GLU A 156 12.42 -17.47 10.42
N ILE A 157 11.89 -16.25 10.33
CA ILE A 157 12.62 -15.04 10.75
C ILE A 157 12.67 -14.87 12.27
N GLY A 158 11.97 -15.73 13.03
CA GLY A 158 12.07 -15.82 14.48
C GLY A 158 10.91 -15.20 15.25
N LEU A 159 9.77 -14.88 14.61
CA LEU A 159 8.59 -14.40 15.32
C LEU A 159 7.78 -15.56 15.91
N ALA A 160 7.44 -15.44 17.20
CA ALA A 160 6.60 -16.38 17.91
C ALA A 160 5.19 -16.50 17.26
N SER A 161 4.84 -17.71 16.82
CA SER A 161 3.60 -17.95 16.06
C SER A 161 2.33 -17.64 16.86
N GLU A 162 2.37 -17.74 18.19
CA GLU A 162 1.27 -17.40 19.09
C GLU A 162 0.98 -15.90 19.18
N LYS A 163 1.93 -15.05 18.78
CA LYS A 163 1.77 -13.59 18.71
C LYS A 163 1.28 -13.12 17.34
N ILE A 164 1.18 -14.02 16.36
CA ILE A 164 0.73 -13.71 14.99
C ILE A 164 -0.74 -14.10 14.84
N HIS A 165 -1.54 -13.16 14.36
CA HIS A 165 -2.98 -13.32 14.18
C HIS A 165 -3.37 -12.99 12.75
N GLU A 166 -4.30 -13.75 12.19
CA GLU A 166 -4.90 -13.45 10.89
C GLU A 166 -6.26 -12.79 11.09
N LEU A 167 -6.44 -11.64 10.45
CA LEU A 167 -7.70 -10.91 10.39
C LEU A 167 -8.20 -10.89 8.95
N GLU A 168 -9.26 -11.64 8.66
CA GLU A 168 -9.97 -11.52 7.38
C GLU A 168 -10.75 -10.20 7.40
N VAL A 169 -10.33 -9.25 6.56
CA VAL A 169 -10.94 -7.91 6.53
C VAL A 169 -12.38 -8.03 6.01
N PRO A 170 -13.39 -7.54 6.75
CA PRO A 170 -14.79 -7.62 6.31
C PRO A 170 -15.06 -6.86 5.02
N ASP A 171 -16.12 -7.28 4.30
CA ASP A 171 -16.60 -6.52 3.15
C ASP A 171 -17.05 -5.11 3.57
N GLY A 172 -16.70 -4.09 2.78
CA GLY A 172 -16.91 -2.67 3.10
C GLY A 172 -15.79 -2.00 3.90
N GLU A 173 -14.92 -2.76 4.58
CA GLU A 173 -13.71 -2.24 5.23
C GLU A 173 -12.45 -2.41 4.35
N ARG A 174 -12.53 -3.26 3.34
CA ARG A 174 -11.47 -3.47 2.34
C ARG A 174 -11.23 -2.20 1.52
N ALA A 175 -10.00 -2.05 1.05
CA ALA A 175 -9.70 -1.09 -0.01
C ALA A 175 -10.60 -1.36 -1.23
N HIS A 176 -11.04 -0.30 -1.92
CA HIS A 176 -12.02 -0.38 -3.01
C HIS A 176 -11.61 -1.30 -4.18
N TYR A 177 -10.32 -1.58 -4.32
CA TYR A 177 -9.76 -2.48 -5.33
C TYR A 177 -9.61 -3.93 -4.85
N SER A 178 -9.75 -4.21 -3.56
CA SER A 178 -9.54 -5.55 -3.00
C SER A 178 -10.83 -6.35 -2.94
N LYS A 179 -10.80 -7.56 -3.52
CA LYS A 179 -11.86 -8.56 -3.43
C LYS A 179 -11.74 -9.45 -2.19
N ARG A 180 -10.54 -9.60 -1.63
CA ARG A 180 -10.27 -10.34 -0.39
C ARG A 180 -8.97 -9.83 0.23
N THR A 181 -8.97 -9.59 1.54
CA THR A 181 -7.75 -9.18 2.26
C THR A 181 -7.65 -9.93 3.58
N ILE A 182 -6.46 -10.47 3.86
CA ILE A 182 -6.08 -10.95 5.18
C ILE A 182 -4.97 -10.04 5.69
N ASP A 183 -5.23 -9.38 6.81
CA ASP A 183 -4.20 -8.67 7.56
C ASP A 183 -3.55 -9.62 8.55
N PHE A 184 -2.23 -9.61 8.60
CA PHE A 184 -1.48 -10.35 9.59
C PHE A 184 -1.02 -9.40 10.67
N GLU A 185 -1.56 -9.58 11.86
CA GLU A 185 -1.31 -8.74 13.02
C GLU A 185 -0.32 -9.40 13.98
N TYR A 186 0.42 -8.58 14.72
CA TYR A 186 1.33 -9.00 15.76
C TYR A 186 1.02 -8.33 17.10
N ASP A 187 1.17 -9.08 18.18
CA ASP A 187 1.03 -8.59 19.55
C ASP A 187 2.29 -7.83 19.99
N PHE A 188 2.32 -6.51 19.76
CA PHE A 188 3.37 -5.63 20.28
C PHE A 188 3.15 -5.32 21.78
N PRO A 189 4.20 -4.85 22.50
CA PRO A 189 4.06 -4.44 23.91
C PRO A 189 3.02 -3.34 24.17
N PHE A 190 2.66 -2.57 23.15
CA PHE A 190 1.66 -1.48 23.19
C PHE A 190 0.35 -1.85 22.47
N GLY A 191 0.13 -3.15 22.19
CA GLY A 191 -1.11 -3.69 21.64
C GLY A 191 -0.95 -4.32 20.27
N ARG A 192 -2.02 -4.99 19.82
CA ARG A 192 -2.05 -5.67 18.53
C ARG A 192 -2.06 -4.67 17.37
N LYS A 193 -1.19 -4.89 16.39
CA LYS A 193 -1.07 -4.06 15.17
C LYS A 193 -0.74 -4.91 13.96
N GLU A 194 -1.22 -4.48 12.81
CA GLU A 194 -0.90 -5.03 11.48
C GLU A 194 0.62 -4.97 11.18
N LEU A 195 1.18 -6.10 10.73
CA LEU A 195 2.53 -6.21 10.18
C LEU A 195 2.55 -6.07 8.65
N TYR A 196 1.60 -6.71 7.99
CA TYR A 196 1.48 -6.75 6.53
C TYR A 196 0.09 -7.25 6.10
N GLY A 197 -0.27 -6.95 4.87
CA GLY A 197 -1.53 -7.37 4.25
C GLY A 197 -1.30 -8.35 3.10
N LEU A 198 -2.22 -9.29 2.94
CA LEU A 198 -2.33 -10.15 1.76
C LEU A 198 -3.65 -9.83 1.06
N ALA A 199 -3.59 -9.17 -0.09
CA ALA A 199 -4.76 -8.72 -0.84
C ALA A 199 -4.90 -9.47 -2.18
N TYR A 200 -6.14 -9.74 -2.56
CA TYR A 200 -6.51 -10.15 -3.91
C TYR A 200 -7.21 -8.99 -4.60
N ARG A 201 -6.56 -8.40 -5.59
CA ARG A 201 -6.94 -7.11 -6.20
C ARG A 201 -7.66 -7.27 -7.55
N ALA A 202 -7.97 -8.51 -7.92
CA ALA A 202 -8.52 -8.87 -9.24
C ALA A 202 -7.69 -8.19 -10.36
N ASP A 203 -8.34 -7.66 -11.39
CA ASP A 203 -7.71 -7.00 -12.54
C ASP A 203 -7.54 -5.48 -12.37
N PHE A 204 -7.92 -4.91 -11.21
CA PHE A 204 -8.07 -3.47 -11.01
C PHE A 204 -6.84 -2.67 -11.47
N ASP A 205 -5.66 -3.05 -11.00
CA ASP A 205 -4.43 -2.30 -11.24
C ASP A 205 -4.04 -2.30 -12.72
N LEU A 206 -3.97 -3.48 -13.35
CA LEU A 206 -3.61 -3.60 -14.76
C LEU A 206 -4.66 -2.99 -15.68
N SER A 207 -5.95 -3.19 -15.41
CA SER A 207 -7.05 -2.59 -16.18
C SER A 207 -7.00 -1.05 -16.13
N ASN A 208 -6.64 -0.48 -14.99
CA ASN A 208 -6.50 0.97 -14.84
C ASN A 208 -5.28 1.53 -15.57
N HIS A 209 -4.12 0.88 -15.44
CA HIS A 209 -2.90 1.29 -16.16
C HIS A 209 -3.06 1.15 -17.67
N ALA A 210 -3.73 0.08 -18.14
CA ALA A 210 -4.02 -0.11 -19.55
C ALA A 210 -4.92 1.02 -20.09
N ARG A 211 -5.97 1.38 -19.34
CA ARG A 211 -6.88 2.47 -19.71
C ARG A 211 -6.22 3.85 -19.74
N GLU A 212 -5.40 4.19 -18.76
CA GLU A 212 -4.71 5.49 -18.70
C GLU A 212 -3.58 5.58 -19.75
N SER A 213 -2.87 4.49 -20.01
CA SER A 213 -1.72 4.49 -20.95
C SER A 213 -2.12 4.26 -22.40
N GLY A 214 -3.26 3.60 -22.66
CA GLY A 214 -3.66 3.12 -23.98
C GLY A 214 -2.87 1.89 -24.46
N VAL A 215 -2.04 1.28 -23.58
CA VAL A 215 -1.25 0.08 -23.89
C VAL A 215 -1.98 -1.15 -23.34
N SER A 216 -2.14 -2.19 -24.16
CA SER A 216 -2.71 -3.45 -23.67
C SER A 216 -1.74 -4.12 -22.69
N LEU A 217 -2.28 -4.46 -21.51
CA LEU A 217 -1.60 -5.25 -20.47
C LEU A 217 -2.21 -6.67 -20.38
N GLU A 218 -2.88 -7.12 -21.44
CA GLU A 218 -3.38 -8.49 -21.54
C GLU A 218 -2.23 -9.49 -21.74
N TYR A 219 -2.39 -10.67 -21.14
CA TYR A 219 -1.55 -11.85 -21.34
C TYR A 219 -2.43 -12.96 -21.91
N GLU A 220 -2.08 -13.46 -23.10
CA GLU A 220 -2.85 -14.53 -23.77
C GLU A 220 -4.36 -14.25 -23.88
N GLY A 221 -4.73 -12.97 -24.06
CA GLY A 221 -6.13 -12.53 -24.25
C GLY A 221 -6.93 -12.32 -22.96
N VAL A 222 -6.29 -12.35 -21.79
CA VAL A 222 -6.91 -12.00 -20.50
C VAL A 222 -6.09 -10.95 -19.76
N VAL A 223 -6.73 -10.08 -18.99
CA VAL A 223 -6.01 -9.23 -18.02
C VAL A 223 -5.73 -10.09 -16.78
N PRO A 224 -4.46 -10.33 -16.43
CA PRO A 224 -4.13 -11.11 -15.24
C PRO A 224 -4.70 -10.46 -13.99
N HIS A 225 -5.12 -11.30 -13.04
CA HIS A 225 -5.44 -10.82 -11.71
C HIS A 225 -4.17 -10.70 -10.85
N VAL A 226 -4.25 -9.90 -9.79
CA VAL A 226 -3.11 -9.63 -8.89
C VAL A 226 -3.41 -10.13 -7.48
N ILE A 227 -2.45 -10.86 -6.92
CA ILE A 227 -2.34 -11.16 -5.50
C ILE A 227 -1.13 -10.41 -4.96
N GLU A 228 -1.34 -9.65 -3.90
CA GLU A 228 -0.36 -8.73 -3.33
C GLU A 228 -0.10 -9.06 -1.85
N PRO A 229 1.00 -9.75 -1.53
CA PRO A 229 1.64 -9.67 -0.23
C PRO A 229 2.41 -8.34 -0.10
N SER A 230 2.01 -7.47 0.83
CA SER A 230 2.65 -6.17 1.09
C SER A 230 3.11 -6.05 2.54
N PHE A 231 4.43 -6.04 2.74
CA PHE A 231 5.09 -6.07 4.03
C PHE A 231 5.68 -4.72 4.44
N GLY A 232 5.40 -4.27 5.68
CA GLY A 232 6.09 -3.11 6.26
C GLY A 232 7.42 -3.52 6.90
N LEU A 233 8.55 -3.21 6.25
CA LEU A 233 9.89 -3.63 6.70
C LEU A 233 10.21 -3.09 8.10
N ASP A 234 9.92 -1.81 8.35
CA ASP A 234 10.13 -1.16 9.64
C ASP A 234 9.33 -1.82 10.77
N ARG A 235 8.10 -2.28 10.47
CA ARG A 235 7.23 -2.94 11.45
C ARG A 235 7.73 -4.34 11.78
N ILE A 236 8.19 -5.09 10.79
CA ILE A 236 8.80 -6.42 10.98
C ILE A 236 10.06 -6.31 11.83
N PHE A 237 10.91 -5.32 11.53
CA PHE A 237 12.11 -5.07 12.32
C PHE A 237 11.77 -4.77 13.79
N LEU A 238 10.76 -3.92 14.03
CA LEU A 238 10.29 -3.63 15.39
C LEU A 238 9.67 -4.86 16.08
N ALA A 239 8.98 -5.72 15.34
CA ALA A 239 8.42 -6.96 15.88
C ALA A 239 9.52 -7.90 16.38
N LEU A 240 10.58 -8.09 15.58
CA LEU A 240 11.74 -8.91 15.94
C LEU A 240 12.46 -8.37 17.18
N LEU A 241 12.63 -7.05 17.29
CA LEU A 241 13.19 -6.41 18.49
C LEU A 241 12.29 -6.53 19.73
N SER A 242 10.99 -6.71 19.53
CA SER A 242 10.01 -6.83 20.62
C SER A 242 9.75 -8.27 21.04
N ASP A 243 10.19 -9.25 20.23
CA ASP A 243 10.01 -10.68 20.51
C ASP A 243 11.14 -11.26 21.37
N SER A 244 12.29 -10.57 21.42
CA SER A 244 13.49 -10.94 22.19
C SER A 244 13.41 -10.72 23.69
#